data_AF-A0A5C7RJ57-F1
#
_entry.id   AF-A0A5C7RJ57-F1
#
_cell.length_a   1.000
_cell.length_b   1.000
_cell.length_c   1.000
_cell.angle_alpha   90.00
_cell.angle_beta   90.00
_cell.angle_gamma   90.00
#
_symmetry.space_group_name_H-M   'P 1'
#
loop_
_entity.id
_entity.type
_entity.pdbx_description
1 polymer ?
#
loop_
_entity_poly.entity_id
_entity_poly.type
_entity_poly.pdbx_seq_one_letter_code
_entity_poly.pdbx_strand_id
1 'polypeptide(L)'
;MRAAISLQQVGVCYRRYAKPSDALWEWLAGRQQHQAFHALQSISFELAPGGSLGIIGDNGAGKSTLLRLLAGTLSPSSGMCVVRGRRSALLELGTGLHGEYSGLDNARLGLALRGLDSTAIERELPKVLAFAELGEFIQQPVKTYSSGMAVRLVFAIAAVVEPEVLIVDEALSVGDQYFQKKSLDHMRATLAQGATLVFCSHNLYQVRELCQQALWLEQGKVKLFGESQMVVDAYQDAVRARQQPQAMPVNEPKTALTTGVPSLLEVRLREAHEPVGLLPVFNTWQRFVVEVSADSAGCALSDIHMGIVIRRNDEIQCYGISTLHDRVPLQAQADGSIKARLVLEKLPLLSGEYCLEVWLIDSSGLHIYDARERCCAFRVQQATQAQGIGMTWMPHQWEVEPS
;
A
#
# COMPACT_ATOMS: atom_id res chain seq x y z
N MET A 1 25.47 1.25 12.69
CA MET A 1 24.72 2.43 13.18
C MET A 1 23.54 1.93 14.02
N ARG A 2 23.14 2.68 15.05
CA ARG A 2 22.03 2.32 15.95
C ARG A 2 20.69 2.76 15.32
N ALA A 3 19.67 1.90 15.29
CA ALA A 3 18.35 2.21 14.72
C ALA A 3 17.69 3.44 15.39
N ALA A 4 16.95 4.24 14.62
CA ALA A 4 16.18 5.39 15.12
C ALA A 4 14.91 4.94 15.84
N ILE A 5 14.25 3.91 15.29
CA ILE A 5 13.09 3.26 15.90
C ILE A 5 13.40 1.76 15.98
N SER A 6 13.17 1.15 17.15
CA SER A 6 13.27 -0.30 17.35
C SER A 6 12.12 -0.77 18.24
N LEU A 7 11.30 -1.66 17.70
CA LEU A 7 10.24 -2.35 18.43
C LEU A 7 10.60 -3.83 18.55
N GLN A 8 10.48 -4.37 19.75
CA GLN A 8 10.75 -5.78 20.04
C GLN A 8 9.55 -6.39 20.77
N GLN A 9 8.82 -7.25 20.06
CA GLN A 9 7.64 -7.99 20.55
C GLN A 9 6.62 -7.10 21.26
N VAL A 10 6.40 -5.90 20.74
CA VAL A 10 5.54 -4.90 21.37
C VAL A 10 4.07 -5.33 21.29
N GLY A 11 3.41 -5.32 22.44
CA GLY A 11 1.97 -5.56 22.56
C GLY A 11 1.27 -4.43 23.30
N VAL A 12 0.04 -4.13 22.90
CA VAL A 12 -0.86 -3.20 23.58
C VAL A 12 -2.20 -3.87 23.81
N CYS A 13 -2.60 -3.92 25.07
CA CYS A 13 -3.88 -4.48 25.50
C CYS A 13 -4.69 -3.42 26.24
N TYR A 14 -5.94 -3.24 25.83
CA TYR A 14 -6.92 -2.43 26.53
C TYR A 14 -7.87 -3.31 27.33
N ARG A 15 -8.26 -2.85 28.52
CA ARG A 15 -9.34 -3.49 29.29
C ARG A 15 -10.67 -2.92 28.82
N ARG A 16 -11.53 -3.78 28.28
CA ARG A 16 -12.86 -3.40 27.82
C ARG A 16 -13.90 -3.92 28.81
N TYR A 17 -14.63 -3.00 29.43
CA TYR A 17 -15.73 -3.31 30.34
C TYR A 17 -17.07 -3.21 29.58
N ALA A 18 -18.03 -4.07 29.90
CA ALA A 18 -19.36 -4.00 29.30
C ALA A 18 -20.15 -2.78 29.84
N LYS A 19 -20.00 -2.48 31.13
CA LYS A 19 -20.54 -1.28 31.78
C LYS A 19 -19.45 -0.56 32.57
N PRO A 20 -19.51 0.78 32.71
CA PRO A 20 -18.58 1.51 33.58
C PRO A 20 -18.57 1.03 35.03
N SER A 21 -19.72 0.55 35.54
CA SER A 21 -19.85 -0.03 36.89
C SER A 21 -19.02 -1.28 37.09
N ASP A 22 -18.73 -2.04 36.03
CA ASP A 22 -18.02 -3.31 36.10
C ASP A 22 -16.55 -3.12 36.46
N ALA A 23 -15.98 -1.95 36.12
CA ALA A 23 -14.64 -1.57 36.57
C ALA A 23 -14.57 -1.37 38.10
N LEU A 24 -15.64 -0.80 38.68
CA LEU A 24 -15.75 -0.60 40.12
C LEU A 24 -16.00 -1.92 40.85
N TRP A 25 -16.82 -2.80 40.26
CA TRP A 25 -17.07 -4.14 40.79
C TRP A 25 -15.85 -5.06 40.68
N GLU A 26 -15.08 -4.98 39.60
CA GLU A 26 -13.82 -5.72 39.48
C GLU A 26 -12.82 -5.30 40.56
N TRP A 27 -12.71 -4.00 40.84
CA TRP A 27 -11.85 -3.49 41.91
C TRP A 27 -12.32 -3.96 43.31
N LEU A 28 -13.63 -3.94 43.58
CA LEU A 28 -14.19 -4.37 44.87
C LEU A 28 -14.19 -5.89 45.07
N ALA A 29 -14.57 -6.66 44.05
CA ALA A 29 -14.79 -8.10 44.15
C ALA A 29 -13.54 -8.94 43.80
N GLY A 30 -12.49 -8.31 43.26
CA GLY A 30 -11.24 -8.99 42.86
C GLY A 30 -11.41 -10.02 41.75
N ARG A 31 -12.55 -10.01 41.05
CA ARG A 31 -12.85 -10.91 39.92
C ARG A 31 -12.76 -10.14 38.62
N GLN A 32 -12.02 -10.68 37.65
CA GLN A 32 -11.93 -10.09 36.31
C GLN A 32 -13.32 -10.01 35.67
N GLN A 33 -13.76 -8.79 35.36
CA GLN A 33 -14.97 -8.50 34.59
C GLN A 33 -14.66 -7.82 33.26
N HIS A 34 -13.41 -7.39 33.03
CA HIS A 34 -12.98 -6.89 31.73
C HIS A 34 -12.69 -7.99 30.71
N GLN A 35 -12.93 -7.68 29.44
CA GLN A 35 -12.39 -8.40 28.30
C GLN A 35 -11.09 -7.73 27.83
N ALA A 36 -10.05 -8.52 27.59
CA ALA A 36 -8.80 -8.05 27.03
C ALA A 36 -8.96 -7.78 25.52
N PHE A 37 -8.83 -6.52 25.10
CA PHE A 37 -8.78 -6.14 23.70
C PHE A 37 -7.35 -5.86 23.27
N HIS A 38 -6.78 -6.77 22.49
CA HIS A 38 -5.41 -6.66 21.99
C HIS A 38 -5.35 -5.80 20.73
N ALA A 39 -5.00 -4.52 20.89
CA ALA A 39 -4.87 -3.59 19.77
C ALA A 39 -3.58 -3.81 18.97
N LEU A 40 -2.50 -4.25 19.63
CA LEU A 40 -1.23 -4.64 18.99
C LEU A 40 -0.69 -5.91 19.64
N GLN A 41 -0.12 -6.79 18.83
CA GLN A 41 0.30 -8.13 19.23
C GLN A 41 1.67 -8.47 18.61
N SER A 42 2.70 -8.50 19.46
CA SER A 42 4.07 -8.94 19.11
C SER A 42 4.69 -8.23 17.91
N ILE A 43 4.49 -6.91 17.81
CA ILE A 43 5.05 -6.09 16.73
C ILE A 43 6.57 -5.97 16.91
N SER A 44 7.33 -6.33 15.87
CA SER A 44 8.79 -6.21 15.85
C SER A 44 9.26 -5.67 14.50
N PHE A 45 9.98 -4.55 14.51
CA PHE A 45 10.65 -3.99 13.34
C PHE A 45 11.71 -2.97 13.77
N GLU A 46 12.63 -2.66 12.88
CA GLU A 46 13.61 -1.59 13.07
C GLU A 46 13.61 -0.64 11.88
N LEU A 47 13.81 0.65 12.15
CA LEU A 47 13.95 1.69 11.15
C LEU A 47 15.26 2.43 11.38
N ALA A 48 16.08 2.53 10.33
CA ALA A 48 17.34 3.26 10.37
C ALA A 48 17.10 4.78 10.46
N PRO A 49 18.03 5.55 11.05
CA PRO A 49 17.99 7.02 10.98
C PRO A 49 17.96 7.50 9.52
N GLY A 50 17.14 8.51 9.24
CA GLY A 50 16.91 9.03 7.88
C GLY A 50 16.02 8.14 7.00
N GLY A 51 15.53 7.02 7.54
CA GLY A 51 14.58 6.15 6.85
C GLY A 51 13.15 6.71 6.90
N SER A 52 12.32 6.24 5.98
CA SER A 52 10.89 6.57 5.94
C SER A 52 10.02 5.31 5.93
N LEU A 53 9.05 5.26 6.84
CA LEU A 53 8.17 4.14 7.09
C LEU A 53 6.70 4.51 6.84
N GLY A 54 6.07 3.84 5.89
CA GLY A 54 4.63 3.87 5.67
C GLY A 54 3.90 2.86 6.56
N ILE A 55 2.80 3.24 7.20
CA ILE A 55 1.93 2.31 7.93
C ILE A 55 0.60 2.21 7.17
N ILE A 56 0.29 1.01 6.68
CA ILE A 56 -0.93 0.72 5.91
C ILE A 56 -1.74 -0.39 6.56
N GLY A 57 -3.03 -0.46 6.24
CA GLY A 57 -3.95 -1.47 6.75
C GLY A 57 -5.37 -0.94 6.92
N ASP A 58 -6.31 -1.84 7.14
CA ASP A 58 -7.74 -1.52 7.29
C ASP A 58 -8.03 -0.68 8.55
N ASN A 59 -9.25 -0.14 8.62
CA ASN A 59 -9.75 0.51 9.82
C ASN A 59 -9.82 -0.50 10.97
N GLY A 60 -9.35 -0.08 12.15
CA GLY A 60 -9.23 -0.97 13.31
C GLY A 60 -8.01 -1.91 13.30
N ALA A 61 -7.11 -1.84 12.32
CA ALA A 61 -5.91 -2.68 12.27
C ALA A 61 -4.85 -2.37 13.34
N GLY A 62 -4.98 -1.26 14.08
CA GLY A 62 -4.03 -0.84 15.13
C GLY A 62 -3.08 0.30 14.76
N LYS A 63 -3.26 0.94 13.58
CA LYS A 63 -2.40 2.03 13.08
C LYS A 63 -2.26 3.19 14.07
N SER A 64 -3.36 3.78 14.53
CA SER A 64 -3.34 4.90 15.49
C SER A 64 -2.74 4.50 16.84
N THR A 65 -2.94 3.25 17.28
CA THR A 65 -2.29 2.72 18.50
C THR A 65 -0.76 2.64 18.32
N LEU A 66 -0.29 2.19 17.16
CA LEU A 66 1.13 2.15 16.84
C LEU A 66 1.73 3.57 16.76
N LEU A 67 1.03 4.52 16.14
CA LEU A 67 1.45 5.91 16.10
C LEU A 67 1.56 6.53 17.50
N ARG A 68 0.59 6.30 18.39
CA ARG A 68 0.64 6.77 19.79
C ARG A 68 1.81 6.18 20.57
N LEU A 69 2.13 4.89 20.36
CA LEU A 69 3.33 4.26 20.93
C LEU A 69 4.61 4.97 20.45
N LEU A 70 4.73 5.20 19.14
CA LEU A 70 5.90 5.84 18.54
C LEU A 70 6.03 7.30 19.00
N ALA A 71 4.92 8.01 19.16
CA ALA A 71 4.88 9.37 19.69
C ALA A 71 5.21 9.43 21.20
N GLY A 72 5.11 8.30 21.91
CA GLY A 72 5.33 8.21 23.35
C GLY A 72 4.15 8.67 24.19
N THR A 73 2.96 8.84 23.61
CA THR A 73 1.72 9.13 24.33
C THR A 73 1.06 7.88 24.89
N LEU A 74 1.52 6.70 24.46
CA LEU A 74 1.09 5.40 24.95
C LEU A 74 2.33 4.56 25.31
N SER A 75 2.27 3.85 26.42
CA SER A 75 3.29 2.86 26.81
C SER A 75 2.88 1.45 26.37
N PRO A 76 3.85 0.59 25.98
CA PRO A 76 3.55 -0.80 25.63
C PRO A 76 3.08 -1.58 26.86
N SER A 77 2.14 -2.50 26.67
CA SER A 77 1.73 -3.46 27.70
C SER A 77 2.72 -4.63 27.83
N SER A 78 3.44 -4.93 26.75
CA SER A 78 4.49 -5.94 26.68
C SER A 78 5.53 -5.56 25.63
N GLY A 79 6.74 -6.13 25.76
CA GLY A 79 7.85 -5.85 24.84
C GLY A 79 8.49 -4.47 25.08
N MET A 80 9.32 -4.04 24.12
CA MET A 80 10.09 -2.80 24.25
C MET A 80 9.94 -1.93 22.99
N CYS A 81 9.64 -0.65 23.19
CA CYS A 81 9.59 0.38 22.15
C CYS A 81 10.65 1.44 22.44
N VAL A 82 11.63 1.59 21.55
CA VAL A 82 12.67 2.60 21.65
C VAL A 82 12.59 3.52 20.43
N VAL A 83 12.39 4.81 20.69
CA VAL A 83 12.45 5.87 19.69
C VAL A 83 13.54 6.86 20.14
N ARG A 84 14.57 7.04 19.31
CA ARG A 84 15.71 7.91 19.61
C ARG A 84 15.53 9.26 18.93
N GLY A 85 15.78 10.32 19.69
CA GLY A 85 15.73 11.70 19.23
C GLY A 85 14.42 12.41 19.55
N ARG A 86 14.36 13.69 19.20
CA ARG A 86 13.19 14.56 19.40
C ARG A 86 12.08 14.17 18.42
N ARG A 87 10.92 13.82 18.98
CA ARG A 87 9.72 13.41 18.25
C ARG A 87 8.82 14.62 17.99
N SER A 88 8.34 14.78 16.76
CA SER A 88 7.20 15.64 16.46
C SER A 88 6.10 14.77 15.88
N ALA A 89 4.95 14.75 16.56
CA ALA A 89 3.84 13.87 16.21
C ALA A 89 2.62 14.72 15.83
N LEU A 90 2.24 14.65 14.55
CA LEU A 90 1.03 15.25 13.98
C LEU A 90 -0.13 14.25 14.10
N LEU A 91 -0.41 13.82 15.32
CA LEU A 91 -1.50 12.91 15.62
C LEU A 91 -2.71 13.70 16.10
N GLU A 92 -3.91 13.27 15.71
CA GLU A 92 -5.18 13.79 16.26
C GLU A 92 -5.27 15.31 16.20
N LEU A 93 -5.20 15.84 14.96
CA LEU A 93 -5.32 17.27 14.68
C LEU A 93 -6.57 17.85 15.38
N GLY A 94 -6.33 18.79 16.30
CA GLY A 94 -7.36 19.44 17.11
C GLY A 94 -7.19 19.27 18.62
N THR A 95 -6.36 18.34 19.09
CA THR A 95 -6.23 18.01 20.53
C THR A 95 -5.26 18.90 21.32
N GLY A 96 -4.63 19.89 20.70
CA GLY A 96 -3.59 20.71 21.35
C GLY A 96 -3.86 22.22 21.38
N LEU A 97 -4.94 22.69 20.75
CA LEU A 97 -5.27 24.12 20.74
C LEU A 97 -6.29 24.43 21.85
N HIS A 98 -6.04 25.51 22.58
CA HIS A 98 -6.97 26.06 23.55
C HIS A 98 -7.98 26.96 22.83
N GLY A 99 -9.25 26.58 22.79
CA GLY A 99 -10.29 27.24 21.99
C GLY A 99 -10.55 28.71 22.35
N GLU A 100 -10.37 29.07 23.63
CA GLU A 100 -10.52 30.46 24.10
C GLU A 100 -9.32 31.36 23.78
N TYR A 101 -8.18 30.78 23.38
CA TYR A 101 -6.96 31.53 23.10
C TYR A 101 -6.88 31.90 21.62
N SER A 102 -6.21 33.02 21.33
CA SER A 102 -5.93 33.42 19.95
C SER A 102 -5.06 32.38 19.24
N GLY A 103 -5.03 32.40 17.91
CA GLY A 103 -4.08 31.59 17.15
C GLY A 103 -2.62 31.90 17.50
N LEU A 104 -2.32 33.17 17.81
CA LEU A 104 -1.00 33.63 18.24
C LEU A 104 -0.60 33.03 19.59
N ASP A 105 -1.50 33.05 20.57
CA ASP A 105 -1.24 32.50 21.90
C ASP A 105 -1.12 30.97 21.85
N ASN A 106 -1.94 30.33 21.02
CA ASN A 106 -1.81 28.91 20.74
C ASN A 106 -0.49 28.56 20.05
N ALA A 107 0.01 29.40 19.14
CA ALA A 107 1.31 29.20 18.53
C ALA A 107 2.45 29.28 19.57
N ARG A 108 2.42 30.28 20.45
CA ARG A 108 3.38 30.40 21.55
C ARG A 108 3.31 29.21 22.50
N LEU A 109 2.11 28.82 22.92
CA LEU A 109 1.88 27.67 23.80
C LEU A 109 2.39 26.38 23.15
N GLY A 110 2.10 26.17 21.87
CA GLY A 110 2.51 24.98 21.13
C GLY A 110 4.03 24.88 20.94
N LEU A 111 4.74 26.01 20.81
CA LEU A 111 6.21 26.05 20.80
C LEU A 111 6.79 25.81 22.20
N ALA A 112 6.19 26.39 23.24
CA ALA A 112 6.61 26.17 24.64
C ALA A 112 6.49 24.70 25.05
N LEU A 113 5.38 24.03 24.67
CA LEU A 113 5.17 22.60 24.91
C LEU A 113 6.19 21.70 24.20
N ARG A 114 6.87 22.22 23.18
CA ARG A 114 7.97 21.54 22.48
C ARG A 114 9.35 21.86 23.10
N GLY A 115 9.37 22.54 24.25
CA GLY A 115 10.58 22.80 25.03
C GLY A 115 11.35 24.04 24.59
N LEU A 116 10.76 24.94 23.80
CA LEU A 116 11.39 26.21 23.45
C LEU A 116 11.24 27.20 24.62
N ASP A 117 12.31 27.93 24.91
CA ASP A 117 12.27 29.06 25.84
C ASP A 117 11.65 30.31 25.19
N SER A 118 11.40 31.36 25.98
CA SER A 118 10.76 32.59 25.51
C SER A 118 11.51 33.26 24.36
N THR A 119 12.85 33.21 24.36
CA THR A 119 13.66 33.82 23.30
C THR A 119 13.59 33.03 22.00
N ALA A 120 13.61 31.71 22.07
CA ALA A 120 13.43 30.82 20.94
C ALA A 120 12.01 30.90 20.38
N ILE A 121 10.99 31.01 21.24
CA ILE A 121 9.59 31.19 20.81
C ILE A 121 9.46 32.43 19.94
N GLU A 122 9.90 33.60 20.39
CA GLU A 122 9.75 34.84 19.61
C GLU A 122 10.57 34.82 18.31
N ARG A 123 11.67 34.06 18.26
CA ARG A 123 12.45 33.85 17.03
C ARG A 123 11.74 32.95 16.01
N GLU A 124 11.10 31.88 16.48
CA GLU A 124 10.47 30.88 15.62
C GLU A 124 9.01 31.23 15.27
N LEU A 125 8.35 32.05 16.09
CA LEU A 125 6.94 32.44 15.93
C LEU A 125 6.64 33.02 14.53
N PRO A 126 7.43 33.94 13.96
CA PRO A 126 7.19 34.46 12.61
C PRO A 126 7.12 33.37 11.53
N LYS A 127 7.93 32.30 11.66
CA LYS A 127 7.91 31.16 10.73
C LYS A 127 6.61 30.38 10.84
N VAL A 128 6.09 30.19 12.05
CA VAL A 128 4.79 29.53 12.29
C VAL A 128 3.68 30.34 11.61
N LEU A 129 3.66 31.66 11.83
CA LEU A 129 2.63 32.54 11.27
C LEU A 129 2.67 32.56 9.74
N ALA A 130 3.87 32.67 9.17
CA ALA A 130 4.08 32.63 7.72
C ALA A 130 3.71 31.26 7.12
N PHE A 131 3.96 30.16 7.84
CA PHE A 131 3.57 28.84 7.36
C PHE A 131 2.04 28.67 7.40
N ALA A 132 1.38 29.09 8.48
CA ALA A 132 -0.05 28.96 8.68
C ALA A 132 -0.89 29.81 7.70
N GLU A 133 -0.37 30.98 7.28
CA GLU A 133 -1.03 31.99 6.42
C GLU A 133 -2.48 32.30 6.84
N LEU A 134 -2.71 32.45 8.14
CA LEU A 134 -4.04 32.77 8.70
C LEU A 134 -4.38 34.27 8.66
N GLY A 135 -3.45 35.13 8.23
CA GLY A 135 -3.65 36.57 8.16
C GLY A 135 -4.15 37.15 9.49
N GLU A 136 -5.19 37.99 9.43
CA GLU A 136 -5.77 38.65 10.61
C GLU A 136 -6.46 37.68 11.57
N PHE A 137 -6.87 36.49 11.11
CA PHE A 137 -7.53 35.50 11.98
C PHE A 137 -6.60 34.99 13.07
N ILE A 138 -5.27 35.16 12.94
CA ILE A 138 -4.31 34.74 13.96
C ILE A 138 -4.57 35.39 15.34
N GLN A 139 -5.15 36.60 15.34
CA GLN A 139 -5.49 37.33 16.56
C GLN A 139 -6.83 36.90 17.16
N GLN A 140 -7.64 36.13 16.41
CA GLN A 140 -8.96 35.69 16.84
C GLN A 140 -8.88 34.38 17.64
N PRO A 141 -9.80 34.15 18.59
CA PRO A 141 -9.88 32.90 19.34
C PRO A 141 -10.08 31.68 18.42
N VAL A 142 -9.35 30.60 18.68
CA VAL A 142 -9.37 29.37 17.84
C VAL A 142 -10.75 28.74 17.77
N LYS A 143 -11.61 28.90 18.76
CA LYS A 143 -13.01 28.40 18.69
C LYS A 143 -13.82 29.00 17.55
N THR A 144 -13.38 30.12 16.96
CA THR A 144 -14.00 30.74 15.79
C THR A 144 -13.44 30.22 14.46
N TYR A 145 -12.39 29.39 14.49
CA TYR A 145 -11.72 28.88 13.30
C TYR A 145 -12.56 27.80 12.63
N SER A 146 -12.48 27.76 11.31
CA SER A 146 -12.86 26.54 10.57
C SER A 146 -11.91 25.39 10.93
N SER A 147 -12.36 24.16 10.70
CA SER A 147 -11.50 22.96 10.85
C SER A 147 -10.20 23.07 10.06
N GLY A 148 -10.25 23.62 8.83
CA GLY A 148 -9.07 23.84 8.00
C GLY A 148 -8.09 24.85 8.61
N MET A 149 -8.57 25.97 9.14
CA MET A 149 -7.71 26.97 9.80
C MET A 149 -7.03 26.41 11.05
N ALA A 150 -7.77 25.64 11.86
CA ALA A 150 -7.22 24.98 13.03
C ALA A 150 -6.12 23.99 12.65
N VAL A 151 -6.35 23.17 11.62
CA VAL A 151 -5.34 22.24 11.09
C VAL A 151 -4.09 22.97 10.57
N ARG A 152 -4.27 24.06 9.83
CA ARG A 152 -3.15 24.88 9.33
C ARG A 152 -2.27 25.37 10.46
N LEU A 153 -2.86 25.85 11.56
CA LEU A 153 -2.13 26.29 12.74
C LEU A 153 -1.39 25.14 13.43
N VAL A 154 -2.05 24.01 13.69
CA VAL A 154 -1.43 22.83 14.32
C VAL A 154 -0.23 22.36 13.51
N PHE A 155 -0.41 22.25 12.19
CA PHE A 155 0.67 21.83 11.30
C PHE A 155 1.83 22.83 11.29
N ALA A 156 1.53 24.13 11.17
CA ALA A 156 2.55 25.18 11.19
C ALA A 156 3.40 25.16 12.47
N ILE A 157 2.77 24.98 13.63
CA ILE A 157 3.47 24.87 14.91
C ILE A 157 4.40 23.65 14.92
N ALA A 158 3.92 22.52 14.40
CA ALA A 158 4.69 21.28 14.38
C ALA A 158 5.84 21.29 13.36
N ALA A 159 5.68 22.01 12.25
CA ALA A 159 6.63 22.08 11.14
C ALA A 159 7.86 22.95 11.46
N VAL A 160 7.73 23.92 12.36
CA VAL A 160 8.82 24.87 12.65
C VAL A 160 9.92 24.28 13.54
N VAL A 161 9.57 23.30 14.39
CA VAL A 161 10.56 22.61 15.21
C VAL A 161 11.07 21.39 14.45
N GLU A 162 12.27 21.49 13.87
CA GLU A 162 12.93 20.41 13.13
C GLU A 162 13.05 19.14 13.99
N PRO A 163 12.32 18.07 13.66
CA PRO A 163 12.34 16.83 14.42
C PRO A 163 13.40 15.86 13.91
N GLU A 164 13.92 15.01 14.79
CA GLU A 164 14.71 13.85 14.38
C GLU A 164 13.80 12.69 13.94
N VAL A 165 12.59 12.65 14.50
CA VAL A 165 11.52 11.71 14.12
C VAL A 165 10.21 12.45 13.92
N LEU A 166 9.75 12.53 12.68
CA LEU A 166 8.46 13.09 12.30
C LEU A 166 7.43 11.96 12.16
N ILE A 167 6.34 12.05 12.91
CA ILE A 167 5.25 11.08 12.89
C ILE A 167 4.00 11.80 12.40
N VAL A 168 3.38 11.30 11.34
CA VAL A 168 2.26 11.95 10.68
C VAL A 168 1.13 10.96 10.48
N ASP A 169 -0.05 11.32 10.97
CA ASP A 169 -1.29 10.59 10.69
C ASP A 169 -1.98 11.15 9.43
N GLU A 170 -2.98 10.44 8.94
CA GLU A 170 -3.74 10.74 7.71
C GLU A 170 -4.39 12.14 7.68
N ALA A 171 -4.40 12.81 8.82
CA ALA A 171 -4.99 14.11 9.05
C ALA A 171 -4.43 15.22 8.14
N LEU A 172 -3.34 14.98 7.38
CA LEU A 172 -2.95 15.81 6.24
C LEU A 172 -4.03 15.96 5.17
N SER A 173 -4.97 15.02 5.05
CA SER A 173 -6.12 15.11 4.15
C SER A 173 -7.09 16.24 4.53
N VAL A 174 -6.96 16.80 5.74
CA VAL A 174 -7.77 17.91 6.22
C VAL A 174 -7.08 19.23 5.89
N GLY A 175 -7.71 20.04 5.04
CA GLY A 175 -7.15 21.31 4.54
C GLY A 175 -7.35 21.44 3.03
N ASP A 176 -7.07 22.62 2.49
CA ASP A 176 -7.13 22.88 1.05
C ASP A 176 -5.95 22.21 0.31
N GLN A 177 -6.12 21.95 -1.00
CA GLN A 177 -5.11 21.27 -1.82
C GLN A 177 -3.75 21.99 -1.83
N TYR A 178 -3.77 23.32 -1.75
CA TYR A 178 -2.55 24.13 -1.72
C TYR A 178 -1.75 23.88 -0.44
N PHE A 179 -2.41 23.87 0.72
CA PHE A 179 -1.79 23.59 2.01
C PHE A 179 -1.33 22.13 2.13
N GLN A 180 -2.08 21.19 1.54
CA GLN A 180 -1.65 19.79 1.46
C GLN A 180 -0.33 19.65 0.69
N LYS A 181 -0.20 20.30 -0.48
CA LYS A 181 1.04 20.33 -1.26
C LYS A 181 2.18 20.94 -0.44
N LYS A 182 1.96 22.09 0.20
CA LYS A 182 2.94 22.76 1.06
C LYS A 182 3.43 21.85 2.20
N SER A 183 2.51 21.10 2.81
CA SER A 183 2.81 20.14 3.87
C SER A 183 3.64 18.96 3.37
N LEU A 184 3.32 18.42 2.18
CA LEU A 184 4.09 17.36 1.53
C LEU A 184 5.51 17.82 1.16
N ASP A 185 5.65 19.02 0.61
CA ASP A 185 6.95 19.60 0.24
C ASP A 185 7.82 19.82 1.50
N HIS A 186 7.22 20.28 2.59
CA HIS A 186 7.91 20.38 3.88
C HIS A 186 8.39 19.01 4.38
N MET A 187 7.55 17.97 4.39
CA MET A 187 7.97 16.62 4.81
C MET A 187 9.12 16.07 3.96
N ARG A 188 9.10 16.30 2.64
CA ARG A 188 10.20 15.91 1.74
C ARG A 188 11.48 16.65 2.08
N ALA A 189 11.41 17.94 2.38
CA ALA A 189 12.59 18.72 2.81
C ALA A 189 13.13 18.20 4.15
N THR A 190 12.27 17.91 5.12
CA THR A 190 12.66 17.36 6.43
C THR A 190 13.32 15.99 6.30
N LEU A 191 12.80 15.13 5.41
CA LEU A 191 13.44 13.86 5.05
C LEU A 191 14.81 14.06 4.40
N ALA A 192 14.94 14.99 3.46
CA ALA A 192 16.20 15.30 2.79
C ALA A 192 17.28 15.83 3.75
N GLN A 193 16.87 16.43 4.88
CA GLN A 193 17.76 16.85 5.97
C GLN A 193 18.20 15.69 6.89
N GLY A 194 17.74 14.46 6.65
CA GLY A 194 18.13 13.27 7.39
C GLY A 194 17.21 12.90 8.57
N ALA A 195 16.06 13.55 8.69
CA ALA A 195 15.06 13.16 9.67
C ALA A 195 14.43 11.80 9.33
N THR A 196 13.94 11.10 10.34
CA THR A 196 13.20 9.84 10.17
C THR A 196 11.71 10.13 10.05
N LEU A 197 11.01 9.56 9.05
CA LEU A 197 9.56 9.76 8.86
C LEU A 197 8.79 8.48 9.18
N VAL A 198 7.69 8.64 9.93
CA VAL A 198 6.64 7.63 10.06
C VAL A 198 5.35 8.23 9.52
N PHE A 199 4.79 7.63 8.48
CA PHE A 199 3.66 8.17 7.73
C PHE A 199 2.52 7.16 7.67
N CYS A 200 1.35 7.52 8.18
CA CYS A 200 0.14 6.72 8.08
C CYS A 200 -0.84 7.42 7.14
N SER A 201 -1.28 6.74 6.08
CA SER A 201 -2.22 7.29 5.10
C SER A 201 -2.98 6.18 4.40
N HIS A 202 -4.26 6.42 4.09
CA HIS A 202 -5.03 5.57 3.18
C HIS A 202 -4.71 5.85 1.71
N ASN A 203 -4.01 6.95 1.40
CA ASN A 203 -3.52 7.22 0.06
C ASN A 203 -2.21 6.45 -0.18
N LEU A 204 -2.35 5.27 -0.77
CA LEU A 204 -1.25 4.36 -1.07
C LEU A 204 -0.20 4.96 -2.03
N TYR A 205 -0.58 5.93 -2.86
CA TYR A 205 0.38 6.64 -3.71
C TYR A 205 1.34 7.49 -2.87
N GLN A 206 0.83 8.25 -1.88
CA GLN A 206 1.68 9.03 -0.98
C GLN A 206 2.65 8.12 -0.20
N VAL A 207 2.19 6.94 0.20
CA VAL A 207 3.04 5.94 0.88
C VAL A 207 4.17 5.47 -0.03
N ARG A 208 3.89 5.14 -1.30
CA ARG A 208 4.92 4.72 -2.27
C ARG A 208 5.94 5.82 -2.55
N GLU A 209 5.48 7.06 -2.67
CA GLU A 209 6.34 8.20 -3.04
C GLU A 209 7.18 8.75 -1.88
N LEU A 210 6.66 8.70 -0.64
CA LEU A 210 7.35 9.30 0.53
C LEU A 210 8.13 8.28 1.36
N CYS A 211 7.74 7.01 1.31
CA CYS A 211 8.28 5.98 2.20
C CYS A 211 9.17 5.00 1.44
N GLN A 212 10.35 4.70 1.99
CA GLN A 212 11.24 3.65 1.49
C GLN A 212 10.75 2.27 1.92
N GLN A 213 10.27 2.17 3.16
CA GLN A 213 9.71 0.95 3.73
C GLN A 213 8.23 1.14 4.04
N ALA A 214 7.47 0.05 4.07
CA ALA A 214 6.13 0.06 4.61
C ALA A 214 5.86 -1.15 5.50
N LEU A 215 4.89 -0.98 6.40
CA LEU A 215 4.41 -1.98 7.34
C LEU A 215 2.90 -2.11 7.15
N TRP A 216 2.47 -3.30 6.73
CA TRP A 216 1.06 -3.66 6.65
C TRP A 216 0.60 -4.27 7.98
N LEU A 217 -0.30 -3.55 8.67
CA LEU A 217 -1.00 -4.04 9.85
C LEU A 217 -2.32 -4.72 9.49
N GLU A 218 -2.55 -5.88 10.10
CA GLU A 218 -3.82 -6.61 10.05
C GLU A 218 -4.17 -7.10 11.45
N GLN A 219 -5.31 -6.64 11.99
CA GLN A 219 -5.82 -7.05 13.32
C GLN A 219 -4.76 -6.97 14.45
N GLY A 220 -3.97 -5.90 14.45
CA GLY A 220 -2.94 -5.68 15.47
C GLY A 220 -1.66 -6.48 15.27
N LYS A 221 -1.47 -7.19 14.15
CA LYS A 221 -0.26 -7.94 13.80
C LYS A 221 0.39 -7.38 12.54
N VAL A 222 1.71 -7.53 12.42
CA VAL A 222 2.42 -7.25 11.17
C VAL A 222 2.13 -8.38 10.19
N LYS A 223 1.46 -8.05 9.08
CA LYS A 223 1.21 -9.00 7.99
C LYS A 223 2.40 -9.08 7.04
N LEU A 224 2.96 -7.92 6.71
CA LEU A 224 4.13 -7.78 5.83
C LEU A 224 4.89 -6.50 6.19
N PHE A 225 6.22 -6.56 6.12
CA PHE A 225 7.12 -5.43 6.33
C PHE A 225 8.28 -5.54 5.34
N GLY A 226 8.63 -4.44 4.69
CA GLY A 226 9.66 -4.44 3.66
C GLY A 226 9.63 -3.16 2.84
N GLU A 227 10.12 -3.21 1.60
CA GLU A 227 10.05 -2.09 0.66
C GLU A 227 8.60 -1.63 0.44
N SER A 228 8.39 -0.31 0.42
CA SER A 228 7.06 0.28 0.34
C SER A 228 6.27 -0.21 -0.86
N GLN A 229 6.93 -0.30 -2.01
CA GLN A 229 6.37 -0.78 -3.28
C GLN A 229 5.78 -2.19 -3.13
N MET A 230 6.60 -3.15 -2.72
CA MET A 230 6.22 -4.55 -2.54
C MET A 230 5.04 -4.71 -1.55
N VAL A 231 5.09 -3.98 -0.44
CA VAL A 231 4.10 -4.06 0.65
C VAL A 231 2.76 -3.46 0.22
N VAL A 232 2.79 -2.32 -0.47
CA VAL A 232 1.59 -1.67 -0.99
C VAL A 232 0.92 -2.53 -2.05
N ASP A 233 1.68 -3.13 -2.96
CA ASP A 233 1.12 -4.02 -3.98
C ASP A 233 0.44 -5.24 -3.34
N ALA A 234 1.12 -5.89 -2.37
CA ALA A 234 0.55 -7.03 -1.64
C ALA A 234 -0.73 -6.67 -0.88
N TYR A 235 -0.79 -5.47 -0.30
CA TYR A 235 -2.01 -4.97 0.34
C TYR A 235 -3.14 -4.72 -0.66
N GLN A 236 -2.85 -4.09 -1.80
CA GLN A 236 -3.85 -3.85 -2.85
C GLN A 236 -4.42 -5.15 -3.41
N ASP A 237 -3.57 -6.15 -3.66
CA ASP A 237 -3.96 -7.46 -4.12
C ASP A 237 -4.88 -8.16 -3.11
N ALA A 238 -4.53 -8.10 -1.82
CA ALA A 238 -5.36 -8.66 -0.75
C ALA A 238 -6.72 -7.96 -0.61
N VAL A 239 -6.77 -6.62 -0.72
CA VAL A 239 -8.04 -5.86 -0.68
C VAL A 239 -8.93 -6.23 -1.87
N ARG A 240 -8.36 -6.33 -3.08
CA ARG A 240 -9.08 -6.73 -4.28
C ARG A 240 -9.65 -8.15 -4.17
N ALA A 241 -8.86 -9.10 -3.69
CA ALA A 241 -9.29 -10.48 -3.50
C ALA A 241 -10.50 -10.61 -2.56
N ARG A 242 -10.65 -9.72 -1.57
CA ARG A 242 -11.81 -9.69 -0.65
C ARG A 242 -13.06 -9.10 -1.27
N GLN A 243 -12.91 -8.22 -2.26
CA GLN A 243 -14.03 -7.53 -2.92
C GLN A 243 -14.65 -8.36 -4.05
N GLN A 244 -14.05 -9.50 -4.40
CA GLN A 244 -14.68 -10.45 -5.30
C GLN A 244 -15.95 -11.02 -4.65
N PRO A 245 -17.11 -10.93 -5.32
CA PRO A 245 -18.23 -11.82 -5.02
C PRO A 245 -17.71 -13.27 -5.09
N GLN A 246 -18.19 -14.12 -4.19
CA GLN A 246 -17.96 -15.57 -4.24
C GLN A 246 -17.90 -16.02 -5.69
N ALA A 247 -16.77 -16.63 -6.08
CA ALA A 247 -16.56 -17.17 -7.40
C ALA A 247 -17.86 -17.81 -7.91
N MET A 248 -18.35 -17.37 -9.07
CA MET A 248 -19.23 -18.24 -9.85
C MET A 248 -18.52 -19.59 -9.91
N PRO A 249 -19.23 -20.71 -9.69
CA PRO A 249 -18.59 -22.01 -9.57
C PRO A 249 -17.67 -22.17 -10.76
N VAL A 250 -16.37 -22.31 -10.47
CA VAL A 250 -15.38 -22.83 -11.40
C VAL A 250 -16.04 -24.06 -11.97
N ASN A 251 -16.39 -24.03 -13.26
CA ASN A 251 -16.76 -25.26 -13.94
C ASN A 251 -15.58 -26.19 -13.70
N GLU A 252 -15.83 -27.26 -12.94
CA GLU A 252 -14.82 -28.28 -12.65
C GLU A 252 -14.11 -28.61 -13.97
N PRO A 253 -12.78 -28.79 -13.96
CA PRO A 253 -12.09 -29.25 -15.14
C PRO A 253 -12.78 -30.53 -15.57
N LYS A 254 -13.43 -30.52 -16.74
CA LYS A 254 -13.89 -31.74 -17.37
C LYS A 254 -12.64 -32.53 -17.74
N THR A 255 -12.11 -33.29 -16.78
CA THR A 255 -11.33 -34.49 -17.04
C THR A 255 -12.27 -35.52 -17.66
N ALA A 256 -12.69 -35.26 -18.89
CA ALA A 256 -13.06 -36.29 -19.82
C ALA A 256 -11.98 -36.22 -20.90
N LEU A 257 -11.09 -37.21 -20.92
CA LEU A 257 -10.37 -37.59 -22.13
C LEU A 257 -11.44 -37.98 -23.17
N THR A 258 -12.07 -37.02 -23.81
CA THR A 258 -12.83 -37.23 -25.04
C THR A 258 -11.80 -37.52 -26.11
N THR A 259 -11.50 -38.80 -26.29
CA THR A 259 -10.69 -39.29 -27.39
C THR A 259 -11.26 -38.74 -28.71
N GLY A 260 -10.48 -37.92 -29.42
CA GLY A 260 -10.87 -37.33 -30.71
C GLY A 260 -11.21 -35.83 -30.72
N VAL A 261 -11.00 -35.08 -29.62
CA VAL A 261 -11.15 -33.62 -29.59
C VAL A 261 -9.83 -32.96 -29.21
N PRO A 262 -9.42 -31.83 -29.84
CA PRO A 262 -8.21 -31.10 -29.47
C PRO A 262 -8.19 -30.73 -27.99
N SER A 263 -7.05 -30.89 -27.32
CA SER A 263 -6.95 -30.64 -25.87
C SER A 263 -5.62 -30.02 -25.46
N LEU A 264 -5.63 -29.19 -24.41
CA LEU A 264 -4.45 -28.53 -23.87
C LEU A 264 -3.64 -29.54 -23.05
N LEU A 265 -2.38 -29.73 -23.43
CA LEU A 265 -1.43 -30.60 -22.72
C LEU A 265 -0.72 -29.82 -21.61
N GLU A 266 -0.09 -28.70 -21.96
CA GLU A 266 0.74 -27.97 -21.02
C GLU A 266 0.80 -26.47 -21.33
N VAL A 267 0.83 -25.65 -20.26
CA VAL A 267 1.08 -24.21 -20.32
C VAL A 267 2.25 -23.90 -19.40
N ARG A 268 3.28 -23.23 -19.89
CA ARG A 268 4.47 -22.84 -19.11
C ARG A 268 4.80 -21.36 -19.30
N LEU A 269 5.14 -20.72 -18.18
CA LEU A 269 5.81 -19.43 -18.16
C LEU A 269 7.33 -19.64 -18.18
N ARG A 270 8.04 -18.89 -19.03
CA ARG A 270 9.51 -18.89 -19.07
C ARG A 270 10.05 -17.53 -18.65
N GLU A 271 11.34 -17.50 -18.35
CA GLU A 271 12.11 -16.28 -18.04
C GLU A 271 11.75 -15.61 -16.70
N ALA A 272 10.96 -16.24 -15.83
CA ALA A 272 10.73 -15.72 -14.46
C ALA A 272 12.01 -15.69 -13.62
N HIS A 273 12.12 -14.71 -12.72
CA HIS A 273 13.17 -14.67 -11.69
C HIS A 273 12.92 -15.74 -10.61
N GLU A 274 13.96 -16.02 -9.80
CA GLU A 274 13.80 -16.89 -8.62
C GLU A 274 12.62 -16.39 -7.77
N PRO A 275 11.71 -17.30 -7.36
CA PRO A 275 10.46 -16.90 -6.77
C PRO A 275 10.69 -16.25 -5.39
N VAL A 276 10.22 -15.02 -5.22
CA VAL A 276 9.99 -14.43 -3.89
C VAL A 276 8.65 -14.98 -3.40
N GLY A 277 8.64 -16.23 -2.89
CA GLY A 277 7.43 -16.93 -2.45
C GLY A 277 7.09 -18.16 -3.31
N LEU A 278 5.79 -18.38 -3.58
CA LEU A 278 5.30 -19.54 -4.36
C LEU A 278 5.03 -19.22 -5.84
N LEU A 279 5.07 -17.94 -6.24
CA LEU A 279 4.73 -17.51 -7.60
C LEU A 279 5.98 -17.06 -8.37
N PRO A 280 6.07 -17.34 -9.69
CA PRO A 280 7.08 -16.77 -10.56
C PRO A 280 6.96 -15.24 -10.61
N VAL A 281 8.09 -14.54 -10.57
CA VAL A 281 8.16 -13.06 -10.57
C VAL A 281 8.75 -12.55 -11.88
N PHE A 282 8.08 -11.56 -12.47
CA PHE A 282 8.52 -10.84 -13.65
C PHE A 282 8.68 -9.35 -13.33
N ASN A 283 9.69 -8.71 -13.89
CA ASN A 283 9.80 -7.26 -13.82
C ASN A 283 8.99 -6.61 -14.95
N THR A 284 8.44 -5.41 -14.71
CA THR A 284 7.92 -4.57 -15.79
C THR A 284 9.00 -4.40 -16.86
N TRP A 285 8.60 -4.47 -18.13
CA TRP A 285 9.46 -4.46 -19.32
C TRP A 285 10.38 -5.65 -19.52
N GLN A 286 10.33 -6.64 -18.64
CA GLN A 286 10.99 -7.90 -18.88
C GLN A 286 10.35 -8.62 -20.07
N ARG A 287 11.16 -9.39 -20.78
CA ARG A 287 10.67 -10.34 -21.77
C ARG A 287 9.78 -11.39 -21.07
N PHE A 288 8.63 -11.65 -21.67
CA PHE A 288 7.60 -12.53 -21.10
C PHE A 288 7.17 -13.53 -22.16
N VAL A 289 7.35 -14.82 -21.85
CA VAL A 289 7.13 -15.91 -22.80
C VAL A 289 6.17 -16.93 -22.22
N VAL A 290 5.07 -17.16 -22.94
CA VAL A 290 4.10 -18.21 -22.67
C VAL A 290 4.29 -19.32 -23.69
N GLU A 291 4.61 -20.53 -23.24
CA GLU A 291 4.62 -21.72 -24.09
C GLU A 291 3.33 -22.51 -23.86
N VAL A 292 2.62 -22.82 -24.95
CA VAL A 292 1.41 -23.65 -24.93
C VAL A 292 1.63 -24.87 -25.80
N SER A 293 1.30 -26.05 -25.28
CA SER A 293 1.33 -27.32 -25.99
C SER A 293 -0.06 -27.96 -25.95
N ALA A 294 -0.52 -28.50 -27.07
CA ALA A 294 -1.83 -29.11 -27.23
C ALA A 294 -1.75 -30.35 -28.12
N ASP A 295 -2.71 -31.26 -27.97
CA ASP A 295 -2.96 -32.34 -28.91
C ASP A 295 -3.98 -31.88 -29.95
N SER A 296 -3.68 -32.15 -31.23
CA SER A 296 -4.60 -31.88 -32.34
C SER A 296 -5.73 -32.90 -32.43
N ALA A 297 -5.56 -34.09 -31.84
CA ALA A 297 -6.48 -35.21 -31.91
C ALA A 297 -6.93 -35.58 -33.33
N GLY A 298 -6.11 -35.27 -34.34
CA GLY A 298 -6.40 -35.52 -35.77
C GLY A 298 -7.27 -34.46 -36.45
N CYS A 299 -7.66 -33.38 -35.77
CA CYS A 299 -8.32 -32.23 -36.38
C CYS A 299 -7.36 -31.47 -37.32
N ALA A 300 -7.91 -30.84 -38.35
CA ALA A 300 -7.13 -30.02 -39.26
C ALA A 300 -6.52 -28.82 -38.52
N LEU A 301 -5.21 -28.62 -38.63
CA LEU A 301 -4.51 -27.53 -37.94
C LEU A 301 -4.99 -26.13 -38.35
N SER A 302 -5.61 -26.01 -39.53
CA SER A 302 -6.23 -24.76 -39.99
C SER A 302 -7.50 -24.40 -39.23
N ASP A 303 -8.07 -25.35 -38.48
CA ASP A 303 -9.27 -25.17 -37.67
C ASP A 303 -8.96 -25.13 -36.16
N ILE A 304 -7.68 -25.07 -35.78
CA ILE A 304 -7.26 -25.01 -34.38
C ILE A 304 -6.49 -23.72 -34.16
N HIS A 305 -6.89 -22.97 -33.13
CA HIS A 305 -6.21 -21.75 -32.73
C HIS A 305 -6.00 -21.71 -31.21
N MET A 306 -4.89 -21.11 -30.79
CA MET A 306 -4.53 -20.97 -29.37
C MET A 306 -4.75 -19.52 -28.96
N GLY A 307 -5.63 -19.30 -27.97
CA GLY A 307 -5.88 -18.02 -27.33
C GLY A 307 -5.18 -17.93 -25.99
N ILE A 308 -4.62 -16.76 -25.67
CA ILE A 308 -4.01 -16.45 -24.38
C ILE A 308 -4.59 -15.13 -23.89
N VAL A 309 -5.09 -15.15 -22.66
CA VAL A 309 -5.60 -13.99 -21.96
C VAL A 309 -4.79 -13.81 -20.68
N ILE A 310 -4.37 -12.57 -20.42
CA ILE A 310 -3.78 -12.17 -19.16
C ILE A 310 -4.86 -11.47 -18.34
N ARG A 311 -5.21 -12.03 -17.19
CA ARG A 311 -6.13 -11.44 -16.22
C ARG A 311 -5.40 -10.98 -14.98
N ARG A 312 -5.88 -9.90 -14.38
CA ARG A 312 -5.50 -9.50 -13.03
C ARG A 312 -6.33 -10.29 -12.01
N ASN A 313 -5.83 -10.37 -10.78
CA ASN A 313 -6.50 -11.05 -9.66
C ASN A 313 -7.91 -10.56 -9.32
N ASP A 314 -8.40 -9.46 -9.89
CA ASP A 314 -9.79 -8.96 -9.77
C ASP A 314 -10.66 -9.26 -11.00
N GLU A 315 -10.28 -10.25 -11.80
CA GLU A 315 -10.94 -10.71 -13.04
C GLU A 315 -10.93 -9.73 -14.21
N ILE A 316 -10.28 -8.57 -14.05
CA ILE A 316 -10.10 -7.63 -15.16
C ILE A 316 -9.18 -8.27 -16.20
N GLN A 317 -9.70 -8.43 -17.42
CA GLN A 317 -8.92 -8.82 -18.58
C GLN A 317 -7.97 -7.69 -18.97
N CYS A 318 -6.67 -7.89 -18.77
CA CYS A 318 -5.65 -6.88 -19.08
C CYS A 318 -5.26 -6.91 -20.56
N TYR A 319 -5.17 -8.12 -21.13
CA TYR A 319 -4.79 -8.33 -22.52
C TYR A 319 -5.29 -9.70 -22.99
N GLY A 320 -5.66 -9.83 -24.25
CA GLY A 320 -6.07 -11.09 -24.84
C GLY A 320 -5.76 -11.13 -26.33
N ILE A 321 -5.17 -12.22 -26.79
CA ILE A 321 -4.81 -12.42 -28.20
C ILE A 321 -4.88 -13.91 -28.54
N SER A 322 -4.99 -14.25 -29.83
CA SER A 322 -4.90 -15.64 -30.26
C SER A 322 -4.20 -15.76 -31.61
N THR A 323 -3.77 -16.99 -31.94
CA THR A 323 -3.22 -17.27 -33.26
C THR A 323 -4.22 -17.02 -34.41
N LEU A 324 -5.53 -17.03 -34.13
CA LEU A 324 -6.57 -16.65 -35.10
C LEU A 324 -6.52 -15.15 -35.41
N HIS A 325 -6.44 -14.30 -34.38
CA HIS A 325 -6.40 -12.84 -34.53
C HIS A 325 -5.18 -12.41 -35.37
N ASP A 326 -4.02 -12.97 -35.07
CA ASP A 326 -2.76 -12.65 -35.76
C ASP A 326 -2.52 -13.48 -37.04
N ARG A 327 -3.46 -14.37 -37.40
CA ARG A 327 -3.39 -15.26 -38.57
C ARG A 327 -2.11 -16.10 -38.61
N VAL A 328 -1.69 -16.61 -37.45
CA VAL A 328 -0.51 -17.46 -37.29
C VAL A 328 -0.92 -18.92 -37.52
N PRO A 329 -0.44 -19.57 -38.60
CA PRO A 329 -0.74 -20.98 -38.84
C PRO A 329 0.00 -21.87 -37.83
N LEU A 330 -0.72 -22.83 -37.25
CA LEU A 330 -0.13 -23.82 -36.36
C LEU A 330 0.55 -24.95 -37.15
N GLN A 331 1.63 -25.48 -36.60
CA GLN A 331 2.39 -26.60 -37.18
C GLN A 331 2.42 -27.77 -36.20
N ALA A 332 2.22 -28.98 -36.72
CA ALA A 332 2.37 -30.20 -35.94
C ALA A 332 3.85 -30.54 -35.72
N GLN A 333 4.14 -31.08 -34.55
CA GLN A 333 5.42 -31.66 -34.21
C GLN A 333 5.52 -33.11 -34.69
N ALA A 334 6.72 -33.67 -34.60
CA ALA A 334 7.00 -35.05 -35.00
C ALA A 334 6.20 -36.10 -34.19
N ASP A 335 5.75 -35.74 -32.99
CA ASP A 335 4.93 -36.58 -32.11
C ASP A 335 3.41 -36.34 -32.28
N GLY A 336 2.99 -35.51 -33.23
CA GLY A 336 1.58 -35.18 -33.49
C GLY A 336 1.01 -34.05 -32.61
N SER A 337 1.78 -33.55 -31.64
CA SER A 337 1.38 -32.41 -30.82
C SER A 337 1.53 -31.08 -31.56
N ILE A 338 0.90 -30.03 -31.04
CA ILE A 338 1.04 -28.66 -31.51
C ILE A 338 1.68 -27.84 -30.41
N LYS A 339 2.66 -27.00 -30.76
CA LYS A 339 3.28 -26.07 -29.82
C LYS A 339 3.32 -24.66 -30.37
N ALA A 340 2.83 -23.69 -29.58
CA ALA A 340 2.93 -22.27 -29.89
C ALA A 340 3.58 -21.50 -28.74
N ARG A 341 4.16 -20.34 -29.06
CA ARG A 341 4.75 -19.44 -28.08
C ARG A 341 4.28 -18.02 -28.32
N LEU A 342 3.70 -17.40 -27.30
CA LEU A 342 3.48 -15.97 -27.27
C LEU A 342 4.69 -15.32 -26.60
N VAL A 343 5.35 -14.40 -27.33
CA VAL A 343 6.52 -13.67 -26.84
C VAL A 343 6.18 -12.19 -26.79
N LEU A 344 6.15 -11.63 -25.59
CA LEU A 344 6.13 -10.20 -25.37
C LEU A 344 7.56 -9.75 -25.08
N GLU A 345 8.21 -9.09 -26.04
CA GLU A 345 9.60 -8.64 -25.89
C GLU A 345 9.78 -7.66 -24.72
N LYS A 346 8.73 -6.90 -24.40
CA LYS A 346 8.66 -6.04 -23.22
C LYS A 346 7.26 -6.12 -22.62
N LEU A 347 7.12 -6.68 -21.42
CA LEU A 347 5.84 -6.77 -20.71
C LEU A 347 5.45 -5.39 -20.12
N PRO A 348 4.46 -4.67 -20.67
CA PRO A 348 4.12 -3.34 -20.19
C PRO A 348 3.21 -3.38 -18.95
N LEU A 349 3.07 -4.50 -18.24
CA LEU A 349 2.20 -4.55 -17.07
C LEU A 349 2.87 -3.90 -15.86
N LEU A 350 2.06 -3.18 -15.07
CA LEU A 350 2.50 -2.60 -13.80
C LEU A 350 2.41 -3.63 -12.67
N SER A 351 2.84 -3.25 -11.47
CA SER A 351 2.93 -4.18 -10.35
C SER A 351 1.56 -4.76 -9.96
N GLY A 352 1.53 -6.06 -9.68
CA GLY A 352 0.33 -6.78 -9.24
C GLY A 352 0.39 -8.27 -9.51
N GLU A 353 -0.63 -8.98 -9.06
CA GLU A 353 -0.83 -10.40 -9.34
C GLU A 353 -1.73 -10.64 -10.56
N TYR A 354 -1.26 -11.53 -11.42
CA TYR A 354 -1.88 -11.88 -12.69
C TYR A 354 -1.96 -13.40 -12.85
N CYS A 355 -2.86 -13.85 -13.71
CA CYS A 355 -2.91 -15.24 -14.15
C CYS A 355 -3.19 -15.31 -15.65
N LEU A 356 -2.90 -16.48 -16.22
CA LEU A 356 -3.22 -16.77 -17.59
C LEU A 356 -4.51 -17.54 -17.70
N GLU A 357 -5.18 -17.32 -18.81
CA GLU A 357 -6.24 -18.17 -19.29
C GLU A 357 -5.94 -18.52 -20.74
N VAL A 358 -5.95 -19.82 -21.03
CA VAL A 358 -5.55 -20.36 -22.33
C VAL A 358 -6.70 -21.13 -22.93
N TRP A 359 -6.98 -20.86 -24.20
CA TRP A 359 -8.10 -21.45 -24.94
C TRP A 359 -7.60 -22.17 -26.18
N LEU A 360 -8.21 -23.30 -26.51
CA LEU A 360 -8.22 -23.88 -27.84
C LEU A 360 -9.56 -23.59 -28.49
N ILE A 361 -9.54 -22.88 -29.61
CA ILE A 361 -10.74 -22.44 -30.32
C ILE A 361 -10.69 -22.86 -31.78
N ASP A 362 -11.87 -22.93 -32.40
CA ASP A 362 -12.03 -23.22 -33.82
C ASP A 362 -11.70 -22.01 -34.73
N SER A 363 -11.75 -22.22 -36.04
CA SER A 363 -11.53 -21.14 -37.02
C SER A 363 -12.59 -20.03 -36.99
N SER A 364 -13.78 -20.30 -36.43
CA SER A 364 -14.82 -19.28 -36.22
C SER A 364 -14.57 -18.42 -34.97
N GLY A 365 -13.75 -18.92 -34.03
CA GLY A 365 -13.52 -18.29 -32.74
C GLY A 365 -14.71 -18.38 -31.78
N LEU A 366 -15.77 -19.12 -32.15
CA LEU A 366 -16.99 -19.30 -31.35
C LEU A 366 -16.99 -20.63 -30.60
N HIS A 367 -16.41 -21.67 -31.20
CA HIS A 367 -16.33 -22.97 -30.55
C HIS A 367 -15.02 -23.09 -29.78
N ILE A 368 -15.12 -23.50 -28.52
CA ILE A 368 -13.99 -23.76 -27.63
C ILE A 368 -13.85 -25.28 -27.50
N TYR A 369 -12.73 -25.82 -27.97
CA TYR A 369 -12.39 -27.23 -27.82
C TYR A 369 -11.96 -27.55 -26.38
N ASP A 370 -11.13 -26.69 -25.80
CA ASP A 370 -10.62 -26.83 -24.43
C ASP A 370 -10.20 -25.46 -23.87
N ALA A 371 -10.24 -25.32 -22.55
CA ALA A 371 -9.83 -24.10 -21.87
C ALA A 371 -9.18 -24.41 -20.52
N ARG A 372 -8.14 -23.66 -20.18
CA ARG A 372 -7.53 -23.65 -18.84
C ARG A 372 -7.64 -22.25 -18.25
N GLU A 373 -8.62 -22.08 -17.38
CA GLU A 373 -8.83 -20.85 -16.62
C GLU A 373 -7.88 -20.74 -15.44
N ARG A 374 -7.45 -19.51 -15.12
CA ARG A 374 -6.60 -19.15 -13.97
C ARG A 374 -5.34 -20.02 -13.84
N CYS A 375 -4.76 -20.44 -14.96
CA CYS A 375 -3.52 -21.20 -14.98
C CYS A 375 -2.31 -20.27 -14.85
N CYS A 376 -1.16 -20.83 -14.43
CA CYS A 376 0.12 -20.11 -14.37
C CYS A 376 0.02 -18.73 -13.71
N ALA A 377 -0.38 -18.67 -12.43
CA ALA A 377 -0.35 -17.41 -11.68
C ALA A 377 1.09 -16.86 -11.61
N PHE A 378 1.24 -15.54 -11.75
CA PHE A 378 2.53 -14.86 -11.72
C PHE A 378 2.38 -13.46 -11.12
N ARG A 379 3.50 -12.91 -10.65
CA ARG A 379 3.55 -11.54 -10.13
C ARG A 379 4.40 -10.66 -11.03
N VAL A 380 3.91 -9.47 -11.33
CA VAL A 380 4.72 -8.42 -11.94
C VAL A 380 5.19 -7.47 -10.85
N GLN A 381 6.46 -7.11 -10.85
CA GLN A 381 7.07 -6.12 -9.96
C GLN A 381 7.67 -4.99 -10.78
N GLN A 382 7.62 -3.77 -10.24
CA GLN A 382 8.27 -2.64 -10.87
C GLN A 382 9.79 -2.78 -10.74
N ALA A 383 10.50 -2.66 -11.86
CA ALA A 383 11.97 -2.75 -11.89
C ALA A 383 12.66 -1.57 -11.17
N THR A 384 12.00 -0.41 -11.06
CA THR A 384 12.54 0.82 -10.47
C THR A 384 11.46 1.58 -9.69
N GLN A 385 11.85 2.27 -8.61
CA GLN A 385 10.94 3.06 -7.75
C GLN A 385 10.18 4.15 -8.51
N ALA A 386 10.79 4.73 -9.54
CA ALA A 386 10.09 5.57 -10.48
C ALA A 386 9.57 4.68 -11.61
N GLN A 387 8.24 4.54 -11.72
CA GLN A 387 7.49 4.71 -12.99
C GLN A 387 6.08 4.07 -12.95
N GLY A 388 5.06 4.94 -13.02
CA GLY A 388 3.71 4.63 -13.48
C GLY A 388 2.74 4.10 -12.41
N ILE A 389 1.50 4.57 -12.47
CA ILE A 389 0.37 4.06 -11.67
C ILE A 389 -0.68 3.56 -12.65
N GLY A 390 -1.24 2.38 -12.41
CA GLY A 390 -2.31 1.83 -13.25
C GLY A 390 -2.18 0.32 -13.45
N MET A 391 -2.66 -0.15 -14.59
CA MET A 391 -2.64 -1.57 -14.98
C MET A 391 -1.55 -1.88 -16.01
N THR A 392 -1.29 -0.94 -16.91
CA THR A 392 -0.31 -1.05 -17.98
C THR A 392 0.47 0.25 -18.08
N TRP A 393 1.72 0.16 -18.49
CA TRP A 393 2.53 1.28 -18.88
C TRP A 393 2.18 1.70 -20.30
N MET A 394 1.93 2.99 -20.48
CA MET A 394 1.70 3.59 -21.80
C MET A 394 2.91 4.44 -22.22
N PRO A 395 3.53 4.16 -23.40
CA PRO A 395 4.50 5.08 -23.98
C PRO A 395 3.89 6.47 -24.12
N HIS A 396 4.55 7.49 -23.59
CA HIS A 396 4.08 8.87 -23.63
C HIS A 396 5.26 9.82 -23.80
N GLN A 397 4.98 11.01 -24.31
CA GLN A 397 5.92 12.13 -24.40
C GLN A 397 5.23 13.35 -23.78
N TRP A 398 5.97 14.13 -23.00
CA TRP A 398 5.49 15.40 -22.47
C TRP A 398 6.00 16.52 -23.40
N GLU A 399 5.08 17.17 -24.08
CA GLU A 399 5.37 18.42 -24.79
C GLU A 399 5.05 19.57 -23.83
N VAL A 400 6.05 20.38 -23.50
CA VAL A 400 5.89 21.58 -22.67
C VAL A 400 6.13 22.77 -23.58
N GLU A 401 5.07 23.50 -23.91
CA GLU A 401 5.21 24.77 -24.62
C GLU A 401 5.86 25.80 -23.68
N PRO A 402 6.96 26.46 -24.09
CA PRO A 402 7.49 27.57 -23.33
C PRO A 402 6.48 28.73 -23.34
N SER A 403 6.34 29.38 -22.18
CA SER A 403 5.48 30.54 -21.95
C SER A 403 5.95 31.77 -22.73
#